data_AF-A0A2U8W7G2-F1
#
_entry.id   AF-A0A2U8W7G2-F1
#
_cell.length_a   1.000
_cell.length_b   1.000
_cell.length_c   1.000
_cell.angle_alpha   90.00
_cell.angle_beta   90.00
_cell.angle_gamma   90.00
#
_symmetry.space_group_name_H-M   'P 1'
#
loop_
_entity.id
_entity.type
_entity.pdbx_description
1 polymer ?
#
loop_
_entity_poly.entity_id
_entity_poly.type
_entity_poly.pdbx_seq_one_letter_code
_entity_poly.pdbx_strand_id
1 'polypeptide(L)'
;MLRLALALLLLAPLSAYADECDGLAQQIAAATGGKVGRRSGPSIDIKVPGSIKIDLTCRAEPIVQASSGDPTPSAAFFQDLSIASQLLVGESPASVQAILAKAYQASLAERRKSFIQQNGWSASCYTDSAGSIRTLCSVGRIPRG
;
A
#
# COMPACT_ATOMS: atom_id res chain seq x y z
N MET A 1 -19.65 -25.07 35.05
CA MET A 1 -18.26 -24.75 34.63
C MET A 1 -18.02 -24.76 33.11
N LEU A 2 -18.99 -25.18 32.28
CA LEU A 2 -18.83 -25.24 30.81
C LEU A 2 -19.06 -23.90 30.08
N ARG A 3 -19.61 -22.88 30.75
CA ARG A 3 -19.97 -21.59 30.14
C ARG A 3 -18.82 -20.58 30.06
N LEU A 4 -17.75 -20.72 30.86
CA LEU A 4 -16.61 -19.80 30.81
C LEU A 4 -15.63 -20.13 29.67
N ALA A 5 -15.58 -21.40 29.22
CA ALA A 5 -14.67 -21.82 28.16
C ALA A 5 -15.08 -21.31 26.76
N LEU A 6 -16.37 -21.06 26.53
CA LEU A 6 -16.87 -20.61 25.23
C LEU A 6 -16.60 -19.13 24.93
N ALA A 7 -16.36 -18.32 25.97
CA ALA A 7 -16.12 -16.88 25.81
C ALA A 7 -14.67 -16.56 25.39
N LEU A 8 -13.70 -17.45 25.66
CA LEU A 8 -12.29 -17.24 25.29
C LEU A 8 -11.99 -17.53 23.81
N LEU A 9 -12.84 -18.30 23.11
CA LEU A 9 -12.62 -18.67 21.70
C LEU A 9 -13.02 -17.57 20.71
N LEU A 10 -13.72 -16.53 21.15
CA LEU A 10 -14.21 -15.44 20.28
C LEU A 10 -13.22 -14.26 20.14
N LEU A 11 -12.07 -14.30 20.82
CA LEU A 11 -11.08 -13.21 20.84
C LEU A 11 -9.87 -13.41 19.92
N ALA A 12 -9.79 -14.53 19.19
CA ALA A 12 -8.55 -14.93 18.50
C ALA A 12 -8.62 -14.96 16.96
N PRO A 13 -8.89 -13.82 16.29
CA PRO A 13 -8.32 -13.64 14.95
C PRO A 13 -7.58 -12.31 14.73
N LEU A 14 -7.60 -11.35 15.67
CA LEU A 14 -6.99 -10.03 15.44
C LEU A 14 -5.45 -10.00 15.58
N SER A 15 -4.88 -10.83 16.46
CA SER A 15 -3.44 -10.81 16.72
C SER A 15 -2.60 -11.37 15.55
N ALA A 16 -3.09 -12.42 14.88
CA ALA A 16 -2.33 -13.07 13.81
C ALA A 16 -2.10 -12.14 12.61
N TYR A 17 -3.11 -11.37 12.20
CA TYR A 17 -2.98 -10.42 11.09
C TYR A 17 -2.09 -9.22 11.43
N ALA A 18 -2.02 -8.83 12.70
CA ALA A 18 -1.12 -7.76 13.13
C ALA A 18 0.34 -8.20 12.96
N ASP A 19 0.66 -9.43 13.36
CA ASP A 19 2.01 -10.00 13.27
C ASP A 19 2.44 -10.20 11.80
N GLU A 20 1.55 -10.71 10.94
CA GLU A 20 1.82 -10.86 9.50
C GLU A 20 2.04 -9.52 8.80
N CYS A 21 1.22 -8.50 9.13
CA CYS A 21 1.37 -7.17 8.55
C CYS A 21 2.65 -6.48 9.02
N ASP A 22 3.03 -6.64 10.29
CA ASP A 22 4.30 -6.12 10.81
C ASP A 22 5.49 -6.80 10.13
N GLY A 23 5.42 -8.11 9.90
CA GLY A 23 6.40 -8.85 9.10
C GLY A 23 6.50 -8.31 7.67
N LEU A 24 5.36 -8.07 7.02
CA LEU A 24 5.32 -7.48 5.68
C LEU A 24 5.91 -6.06 5.66
N ALA A 25 5.60 -5.23 6.67
CA ALA A 25 6.16 -3.89 6.78
C ALA A 25 7.69 -3.92 6.91
N GLN A 26 8.24 -4.86 7.68
CA GLN A 26 9.68 -5.06 7.79
C GLN A 26 10.31 -5.48 6.45
N GLN A 27 9.67 -6.39 5.72
CA GLN A 27 10.16 -6.82 4.40
C GLN A 27 10.13 -5.67 3.38
N ILE A 28 9.06 -4.87 3.36
CA ILE A 28 8.96 -3.69 2.50
C ILE A 28 10.05 -2.67 2.86
N ALA A 29 10.26 -2.41 4.16
CA ALA A 29 11.31 -1.50 4.62
C ALA A 29 12.69 -1.99 4.17
N ALA A 30 12.99 -3.29 4.31
CA ALA A 30 14.24 -3.86 3.84
C ALA A 30 14.41 -3.74 2.31
N ALA A 31 13.37 -4.05 1.53
CA ALA A 31 13.41 -4.02 0.07
C ALA A 31 13.57 -2.59 -0.50
N THR A 32 13.04 -1.59 0.19
CA THR A 32 13.11 -0.17 -0.22
C THR A 32 14.29 0.58 0.40
N GLY A 33 15.10 -0.06 1.25
CA GLY A 33 16.13 0.63 2.03
C GLY A 33 15.56 1.61 3.08
N GLY A 34 14.28 1.43 3.43
CA GLY A 34 13.55 2.23 4.41
C GLY A 34 13.63 1.69 5.83
N LYS A 35 12.83 2.32 6.70
CA LYS A 35 12.62 1.91 8.09
C LYS A 35 11.14 1.91 8.41
N VAL A 36 10.70 0.89 9.13
CA VAL A 36 9.35 0.86 9.71
C VAL A 36 9.20 2.04 10.68
N GLY A 37 8.14 2.80 10.49
CA GLY A 37 7.82 3.99 11.23
C GLY A 37 6.70 3.76 12.23
N ARG A 38 5.80 4.74 12.32
CA ARG A 38 4.70 4.74 13.28
C ARG A 38 3.53 3.90 12.76
N ARG A 39 2.89 3.14 13.63
CA ARG A 39 1.56 2.57 13.40
C ARG A 39 0.48 3.58 13.79
N SER A 40 -0.52 3.76 12.93
CA SER A 40 -1.66 4.65 13.11
C SER A 40 -2.93 3.99 12.59
N GLY A 41 -3.80 3.55 13.50
CA GLY A 41 -4.98 2.76 13.14
C GLY A 41 -4.57 1.46 12.43
N PRO A 42 -5.16 1.12 11.27
CA PRO A 42 -4.78 -0.05 10.49
C PRO A 42 -3.49 0.15 9.69
N SER A 43 -2.89 1.34 9.70
CA SER A 43 -1.75 1.66 8.82
C SER A 43 -0.41 1.65 9.54
N ILE A 44 0.63 1.26 8.81
CA ILE A 44 2.04 1.35 9.23
C ILE A 44 2.78 2.24 8.24
N ASP A 45 3.37 3.33 8.76
CA ASP A 45 4.24 4.19 7.98
C ASP A 45 5.57 3.46 7.69
N ILE A 46 6.08 3.59 6.47
CA ILE A 46 7.43 3.15 6.10
C ILE A 46 8.17 4.37 5.53
N LYS A 47 9.26 4.75 6.19
CA LYS A 47 10.07 5.91 5.84
C LYS A 47 11.24 5.47 4.98
N VAL A 48 11.28 5.94 3.74
CA VAL A 48 12.39 5.65 2.82
C VAL A 48 13.24 6.93 2.67
N PRO A 49 14.55 6.91 3.01
CA PRO A 49 15.40 8.11 3.00
C PRO A 49 15.38 8.86 1.67
N GLY A 50 15.23 10.19 1.70
CA GLY A 50 15.28 11.03 0.51
C GLY A 50 14.15 10.80 -0.50
N SER A 51 13.10 10.08 -0.13
CA SER A 51 12.05 9.64 -1.04
C SER A 51 10.65 9.88 -0.46
N ILE A 52 9.70 9.04 -0.85
CA ILE A 52 8.27 9.11 -0.55
C ILE A 52 7.95 8.56 0.84
N LYS A 53 6.81 8.98 1.36
CA LYS A 53 6.18 8.30 2.50
C LYS A 53 5.34 7.14 1.96
N ILE A 54 5.70 5.92 2.36
CA ILE A 54 4.91 4.71 2.08
C ILE A 54 4.01 4.43 3.30
N ASP A 55 2.77 4.03 3.03
CA ASP A 55 1.78 3.57 4.01
C ASP A 55 1.40 2.13 3.67
N LEU A 56 1.50 1.21 4.63
CA LEU A 56 0.95 -0.14 4.51
C LEU A 56 -0.33 -0.21 5.34
N THR A 57 -1.48 -0.29 4.68
CA THR A 57 -2.76 -0.53 5.35
C THR A 57 -2.96 -2.02 5.61
N CYS A 58 -2.91 -2.42 6.88
CA CYS A 58 -3.14 -3.77 7.38
C CYS A 58 -4.64 -4.10 7.39
N ARG A 59 -5.04 -5.00 6.49
CA ARG A 59 -6.38 -5.61 6.40
C ARG A 59 -6.22 -7.00 5.76
N ALA A 60 -7.32 -7.73 5.60
CA ALA A 60 -7.30 -9.08 5.01
C ALA A 60 -6.51 -9.16 3.69
N GLU A 61 -6.67 -8.15 2.83
CA GLU A 61 -5.82 -7.93 1.64
C GLU A 61 -5.10 -6.59 1.79
N PRO A 62 -3.81 -6.60 2.21
CA PRO A 62 -3.08 -5.37 2.48
C PRO A 62 -3.03 -4.44 1.27
N ILE A 63 -2.83 -3.15 1.54
CA ILE A 63 -2.69 -2.12 0.50
C ILE A 63 -1.42 -1.33 0.79
N VAL A 64 -0.54 -1.22 -0.19
CA VAL A 64 0.61 -0.32 -0.14
C VAL A 64 0.23 0.98 -0.84
N GLN A 65 0.45 2.12 -0.18
CA GLN A 65 0.19 3.44 -0.73
C GLN A 65 1.44 4.31 -0.64
N ALA A 66 1.55 5.28 -1.54
CA ALA A 66 2.50 6.36 -1.41
C ALA A 66 1.82 7.69 -1.73
N SER A 67 2.22 8.73 -1.00
CA SER A 67 1.72 10.10 -1.18
C SER A 67 2.86 11.07 -1.50
N SER A 68 2.55 12.05 -2.34
CA SER A 68 3.44 13.13 -2.74
C SER A 68 2.72 14.47 -2.60
N GLY A 69 3.44 15.47 -2.09
CA GLY A 69 3.01 16.88 -2.12
C GLY A 69 3.17 17.54 -3.50
N ASP A 70 3.67 16.81 -4.51
CA ASP A 70 3.89 17.25 -5.88
C ASP A 70 2.87 16.57 -6.83
N PRO A 71 2.19 17.31 -7.74
CA PRO A 71 1.29 16.69 -8.72
C PRO A 71 2.03 15.90 -9.80
N THR A 72 3.34 16.09 -9.91
CA THR A 72 4.31 15.43 -10.78
C THR A 72 5.41 14.77 -9.96
N PRO A 73 5.12 13.64 -9.28
CA PRO A 73 6.11 12.96 -8.45
C PRO A 73 7.33 12.52 -9.26
N SER A 74 8.48 12.42 -8.58
CA SER A 74 9.72 11.96 -9.18
C SER A 74 9.64 10.50 -9.66
N ALA A 75 10.56 10.08 -10.52
CA ALA A 75 10.67 8.68 -10.91
C ALA A 75 10.88 7.74 -9.71
N ALA A 76 11.59 8.21 -8.67
CA ALA A 76 11.78 7.47 -7.43
C ALA A 76 10.45 7.16 -6.73
N PHE A 77 9.44 8.04 -6.82
CA PHE A 77 8.11 7.78 -6.26
C PHE A 77 7.51 6.49 -6.81
N PHE A 78 7.55 6.33 -8.14
CA PHE A 78 6.98 5.16 -8.79
C PHE A 78 7.86 3.93 -8.59
N GLN A 79 9.18 4.10 -8.58
CA GLN A 79 10.13 3.02 -8.35
C GLN A 79 9.95 2.41 -6.94
N ASP A 80 9.97 3.23 -5.90
CA ASP A 80 9.90 2.77 -4.51
C ASP A 80 8.53 2.15 -4.21
N LEU A 81 7.45 2.75 -4.70
CA LEU A 81 6.11 2.17 -4.58
C LEU A 81 6.02 0.81 -5.29
N SER A 82 6.68 0.65 -6.44
CA SER A 82 6.67 -0.62 -7.18
C SER A 82 7.49 -1.70 -6.48
N ILE A 83 8.65 -1.35 -5.93
CA ILE A 83 9.48 -2.24 -5.11
C ILE A 83 8.71 -2.68 -3.86
N ALA A 84 8.03 -1.76 -3.17
CA ALA A 84 7.23 -2.09 -2.00
C ALA A 84 6.06 -3.02 -2.36
N SER A 85 5.40 -2.77 -3.48
CA SER A 85 4.20 -3.48 -3.89
C SER A 85 4.47 -4.89 -4.41
N GLN A 86 5.69 -5.19 -4.90
CA GLN A 86 6.03 -6.52 -5.44
C GLN A 86 5.78 -7.64 -4.41
N LEU A 87 6.07 -7.37 -3.13
CA LEU A 87 5.91 -8.33 -2.03
C LEU A 87 4.45 -8.67 -1.77
N LEU A 88 3.54 -7.76 -2.11
CA LEU A 88 2.10 -7.93 -1.95
C LEU A 88 1.47 -8.64 -3.15
N VAL A 89 1.82 -8.22 -4.37
CA VAL A 89 1.15 -8.69 -5.59
C VAL A 89 1.89 -9.82 -6.32
N GLY A 90 3.13 -10.13 -5.94
CA GLY A 90 3.93 -11.20 -6.55
C GLY A 90 4.33 -10.92 -7.99
N GLU A 91 4.26 -9.67 -8.44
CA GLU A 91 4.63 -9.22 -9.78
C GLU A 91 5.97 -8.49 -9.74
N SER A 92 6.69 -8.46 -10.87
CA SER A 92 7.94 -7.71 -10.95
C SER A 92 7.71 -6.21 -10.70
N PRO A 93 8.68 -5.47 -10.11
CA PRO A 93 8.57 -4.03 -9.95
C PRO A 93 8.32 -3.30 -11.27
N ALA A 94 8.95 -3.75 -12.37
CA ALA A 94 8.74 -3.16 -13.69
C ALA A 94 7.28 -3.31 -14.17
N SER A 95 6.67 -4.47 -13.97
CA SER A 95 5.26 -4.72 -14.28
C SER A 95 4.36 -3.81 -13.46
N VAL A 96 4.59 -3.71 -12.15
CA VAL A 96 3.81 -2.85 -11.26
C VAL A 96 3.94 -1.37 -11.65
N GLN A 97 5.17 -0.93 -11.92
CA GLN A 97 5.47 0.44 -12.30
C GLN A 97 4.77 0.85 -13.61
N ALA A 98 4.74 -0.03 -14.60
CA ALA A 98 4.05 0.22 -15.86
C ALA A 98 2.54 0.47 -15.66
N ILE A 99 1.91 -0.27 -14.74
CA ILE A 99 0.49 -0.08 -14.43
C ILE A 99 0.26 1.18 -13.58
N LEU A 100 1.14 1.45 -12.60
CA LEU A 100 1.09 2.70 -11.84
C LEU A 100 1.25 3.92 -12.74
N ALA A 101 2.16 3.87 -13.73
CA ALA A 101 2.31 4.95 -14.70
C ALA A 101 1.04 5.16 -15.52
N LYS A 102 0.40 4.09 -16.01
CA LYS A 102 -0.89 4.18 -16.72
C LYS A 102 -1.99 4.77 -15.83
N ALA A 103 -2.09 4.30 -14.58
CA ALA A 103 -3.06 4.82 -13.63
C ALA A 103 -2.81 6.31 -13.37
N TYR A 104 -1.57 6.72 -13.11
CA TYR A 104 -1.20 8.11 -12.89
C TYR A 104 -1.56 9.00 -14.10
N GLN A 105 -1.21 8.59 -15.32
CA GLN A 105 -1.56 9.34 -16.53
C GLN A 105 -3.08 9.47 -16.72
N ALA A 106 -3.84 8.41 -16.47
CA ALA A 106 -5.31 8.48 -16.51
C ALA A 106 -5.87 9.43 -15.44
N SER A 107 -5.32 9.42 -14.22
CA SER A 107 -5.72 10.33 -13.15
C SER A 107 -5.47 11.79 -13.52
N LEU A 108 -4.33 12.09 -14.12
CA LEU A 108 -3.99 13.43 -14.60
C LEU A 108 -4.95 13.90 -15.70
N ALA A 109 -5.19 13.04 -16.70
CA ALA A 109 -6.01 13.38 -17.85
C ALA A 109 -7.47 13.64 -17.46
N GLU A 110 -8.01 12.81 -16.56
CA GLU A 110 -9.43 12.82 -16.20
C GLU A 110 -9.73 13.63 -14.94
N ARG A 111 -8.70 14.09 -14.23
CA ARG A 111 -8.79 14.83 -12.95
C ARG A 111 -9.65 14.12 -11.90
N ARG A 112 -9.57 12.79 -11.87
CA ARG A 112 -10.28 11.93 -10.92
C ARG A 112 -9.41 10.73 -10.57
N LYS A 113 -9.80 10.00 -9.53
CA LYS A 113 -9.16 8.73 -9.20
C LYS A 113 -9.26 7.77 -10.38
N SER A 114 -8.12 7.25 -10.83
CA SER A 114 -8.02 6.16 -11.78
C SER A 114 -7.83 4.83 -11.07
N PHE A 115 -8.20 3.75 -11.74
CA PHE A 115 -8.13 2.41 -11.20
C PHE A 115 -7.91 1.41 -12.33
N ILE A 116 -6.87 0.59 -12.21
CA ILE A 116 -6.52 -0.45 -13.18
C ILE A 116 -6.41 -1.77 -12.44
N GLN A 117 -7.10 -2.79 -12.93
CA GLN A 117 -7.07 -4.16 -12.40
C GLN A 117 -6.41 -5.09 -13.40
N GLN A 118 -5.59 -6.01 -12.91
CA GLN A 118 -5.05 -7.13 -13.69
C GLN A 118 -4.56 -8.24 -12.76
N ASN A 119 -4.55 -9.48 -13.22
CA ASN A 119 -3.95 -10.63 -12.53
C ASN A 119 -4.32 -10.77 -11.03
N GLY A 120 -5.55 -10.40 -10.65
CA GLY A 120 -6.03 -10.47 -9.26
C GLY A 120 -5.48 -9.39 -8.33
N TRP A 121 -4.92 -8.30 -8.87
CA TRP A 121 -4.51 -7.11 -8.12
C TRP A 121 -4.91 -5.83 -8.85
N SER A 122 -4.74 -4.70 -8.18
CA SER A 122 -5.10 -3.39 -8.71
C SER A 122 -4.09 -2.31 -8.33
N ALA A 123 -3.94 -1.33 -9.22
CA ALA A 123 -3.31 -0.05 -8.91
C ALA A 123 -4.32 1.07 -9.07
N SER A 124 -4.21 2.08 -8.23
CA SER A 124 -5.02 3.29 -8.32
C SER A 124 -4.14 4.51 -8.11
N CYS A 125 -4.45 5.60 -8.81
CA CYS A 125 -3.82 6.88 -8.56
C CYS A 125 -4.89 7.97 -8.50
N TYR A 126 -4.64 8.96 -7.66
CA TYR A 126 -5.42 10.17 -7.54
C TYR A 126 -4.46 11.36 -7.55
N THR A 127 -4.80 12.39 -8.30
CA THR A 127 -4.01 13.61 -8.44
C THR A 127 -4.91 14.81 -8.17
N ASP A 128 -4.48 15.66 -7.24
CA ASP A 128 -5.15 16.92 -6.91
C ASP A 128 -4.18 18.09 -7.07
N SER A 129 -4.62 19.12 -7.77
CA SER A 129 -3.82 20.33 -7.99
C SER A 129 -3.92 21.34 -6.82
N ALA A 130 -4.93 21.19 -5.94
CA ALA A 130 -5.21 22.12 -4.86
C ALA A 130 -4.97 21.54 -3.44
N GLY A 131 -4.95 20.21 -3.29
CA GLY A 131 -4.75 19.53 -2.01
C GLY A 131 -3.31 19.52 -1.49
N SER A 132 -3.15 19.18 -0.21
CA SER A 132 -1.84 18.95 0.44
C SER A 132 -1.20 17.63 0.02
N ILE A 133 -2.02 16.63 -0.32
CA ILE A 133 -1.61 15.42 -1.03
C ILE A 133 -1.97 15.64 -2.49
N ARG A 134 -0.97 15.95 -3.30
CA ARG A 134 -1.17 16.26 -4.71
C ARG A 134 -1.13 15.03 -5.59
N THR A 135 -0.46 13.98 -5.15
CA THR A 135 -0.54 12.65 -5.76
C THR A 135 -0.63 11.59 -4.68
N LEU A 136 -1.58 10.66 -4.82
CA LEU A 136 -1.72 9.46 -4.01
C LEU A 136 -1.84 8.28 -4.96
N CYS A 137 -0.93 7.31 -4.86
CA CYS A 137 -1.04 6.05 -5.59
C CYS A 137 -1.07 4.88 -4.61
N SER A 138 -1.76 3.81 -4.98
CA SER A 138 -1.89 2.60 -4.17
C SER A 138 -1.90 1.35 -5.00
N VAL A 139 -1.42 0.26 -4.41
CA VAL A 139 -1.45 -1.09 -4.99
C VAL A 139 -2.01 -2.06 -3.94
N GLY A 140 -2.90 -2.95 -4.38
CA GLY A 140 -3.58 -3.90 -3.51
C GLY A 140 -4.01 -5.16 -4.26
N ARG A 141 -4.06 -6.30 -3.56
CA ARG A 141 -4.75 -7.49 -4.05
C ARG A 141 -6.25 -7.25 -4.12
N ILE A 142 -6.91 -7.87 -5.10
CA ILE A 142 -8.37 -7.87 -5.18
C ILE A 142 -8.87 -9.01 -4.29
N PRO A 143 -9.73 -8.74 -3.29
CA PRO A 143 -10.29 -9.80 -2.45
C PRO A 143 -10.97 -10.87 -3.29
N ARG A 144 -10.63 -12.13 -3.03
CA ARG A 144 -11.39 -13.28 -3.56
C ARG A 144 -12.58 -13.48 -2.62
N GLY A 145 -13.78 -13.38 -3.17
CA GLY A 145 -15.04 -13.50 -2.41
C GLY A 145 -15.26 -14.89 -1.81
#